data_AF-A0A0L8HK92-F1
#
_entry.id   AF-A0A0L8HK92-F1
#
_cell.length_a   1.000
_cell.length_b   1.000
_cell.length_c   1.000
_cell.angle_alpha   90.00
_cell.angle_beta   90.00
_cell.angle_gamma   90.00
#
_symmetry.space_group_name_H-M   'P 1'
#
loop_
_entity.id
_entity.type
_entity.pdbx_description
1 polymer ?
#
loop_
_entity_poly.entity_id
_entity_poly.type
_entity_poly.pdbx_seq_one_letter_code
_entity_poly.pdbx_strand_id
1 'polypeptide(L)'
;MMECFAERYCELNEGVFTSTDTCYVLSFAIIMLNTSLHNPSVKDKPTVERFIQMNRGINDGEDLPAKLLTSLYESIKNEPFKIPEDDGNDLMHTFFNPVKEGWLWKQGGRYKNWKRRWFILNDNCLYYFEYTTDKEPKGIIPLENIRVREVGPEKTNKPNCFEIHSGGHEIIKACKLDSEGKVVEGKHTVYRMSASRAEDKEEWMTAIKTSISEHPFYDMLATRRKNAVTHPSKNT
;
A
#
# COMPACT_ATOMS: atom_id res chain seq x y z
N MET A 1 -0.19 -10.66 -1.17
CA MET A 1 0.92 -11.45 -0.54
C MET A 1 0.93 -11.34 0.98
N MET A 2 0.85 -10.12 1.54
CA MET A 2 0.84 -9.91 3.00
C MET A 2 -0.43 -10.44 3.70
N GLU A 3 -1.56 -10.53 3.01
CA GLU A 3 -2.80 -11.12 3.58
C GLU A 3 -2.60 -12.61 3.89
N CYS A 4 -2.08 -13.40 2.94
CA CYS A 4 -1.74 -14.80 3.17
C CYS A 4 -0.66 -14.98 4.26
N PHE A 5 0.30 -14.06 4.35
CA PHE A 5 1.28 -14.07 5.46
C PHE A 5 0.59 -13.86 6.81
N ALA A 6 -0.27 -12.85 6.92
CA ALA A 6 -0.98 -12.53 8.16
C ALA A 6 -1.91 -13.67 8.59
N GLU A 7 -2.67 -14.24 7.65
CA GLU A 7 -3.52 -15.42 7.89
C GLU A 7 -2.66 -16.56 8.43
N ARG A 8 -1.56 -16.88 7.73
CA ARG A 8 -0.70 -17.99 8.11
C ARG A 8 0.00 -17.75 9.45
N TYR A 9 0.40 -16.51 9.75
CA TYR A 9 1.00 -16.17 11.03
C TYR A 9 0.00 -16.37 12.17
N CYS A 10 -1.24 -15.89 12.02
CA CYS A 10 -2.29 -16.05 13.02
C CYS A 10 -2.66 -17.52 13.25
N GLU A 11 -2.73 -18.33 12.19
CA GLU A 11 -2.94 -19.79 12.29
C GLU A 11 -1.85 -20.49 13.12
N LEU A 12 -0.60 -20.04 12.98
CA LEU A 12 0.55 -20.64 13.67
C LEU A 12 0.76 -20.08 15.08
N ASN A 13 0.15 -18.94 15.40
CA ASN A 13 0.36 -18.20 16.64
C ASN A 13 -1.00 -17.75 17.21
N GLU A 14 -1.85 -18.73 17.52
CA GLU A 14 -3.18 -18.47 18.07
C GLU A 14 -3.14 -17.62 19.35
N GLY A 15 -4.01 -16.62 19.42
CA GLY A 15 -4.14 -15.74 20.59
C GLY A 15 -3.13 -14.59 20.69
N VAL A 16 -2.18 -14.47 19.73
CA VAL A 16 -1.27 -13.31 19.67
C VAL A 16 -1.98 -12.04 19.19
N PHE A 17 -2.86 -12.19 18.20
CA PHE A 17 -3.67 -11.11 17.63
C PHE A 17 -5.15 -11.47 17.67
N THR A 18 -6.03 -10.50 17.90
CA THR A 18 -7.49 -10.71 17.90
C THR A 18 -8.02 -10.99 16.50
N SER A 19 -7.37 -10.43 15.47
CA SER A 19 -7.75 -10.57 14.07
C SER A 19 -6.54 -10.68 13.15
N THR A 20 -6.74 -11.34 12.00
CA THR A 20 -5.79 -11.32 10.86
C THR A 20 -5.48 -9.89 10.42
N ASP A 21 -6.47 -9.00 10.46
CA ASP A 21 -6.32 -7.59 10.12
C ASP A 21 -5.32 -6.89 11.07
N THR A 22 -5.36 -7.19 12.37
CA THR A 22 -4.37 -6.68 13.33
C THR A 22 -2.95 -7.10 12.93
N CYS A 23 -2.74 -8.38 12.62
CA CYS A 23 -1.45 -8.90 12.17
C CYS A 23 -0.98 -8.22 10.87
N TYR A 24 -1.88 -8.08 9.91
CA TYR A 24 -1.62 -7.42 8.64
C TYR A 24 -1.17 -5.96 8.83
N VAL A 25 -1.93 -5.17 9.58
CA VAL A 25 -1.61 -3.74 9.81
C VAL A 25 -0.32 -3.59 10.61
N LEU A 26 -0.10 -4.40 11.64
CA LEU A 26 1.13 -4.35 12.42
C LEU A 26 2.36 -4.73 11.58
N SER A 27 2.22 -5.66 10.64
CA SER A 27 3.31 -6.04 9.73
C SER A 27 3.78 -4.84 8.90
N PHE A 28 2.86 -4.01 8.38
CA PHE A 28 3.24 -2.77 7.70
C PHE A 28 3.86 -1.75 8.64
N ALA A 29 3.38 -1.63 9.88
CA ALA A 29 4.00 -0.76 10.87
C ALA A 29 5.47 -1.15 11.16
N ILE A 30 5.76 -2.45 11.20
CA ILE A 30 7.12 -2.98 11.38
C ILE A 30 7.99 -2.69 10.13
N ILE A 31 7.45 -2.85 8.92
CA ILE A 31 8.15 -2.49 7.66
C ILE A 31 8.48 -0.99 7.62
N MET A 32 7.53 -0.13 7.99
CA MET A 32 7.73 1.32 8.11
C MET A 32 8.78 1.68 9.17
N LEU A 33 8.78 0.94 10.30
CA LEU A 33 9.77 1.11 11.35
C LEU A 33 11.18 0.78 10.84
N ASN A 34 11.34 -0.31 10.09
CA ASN A 34 12.63 -0.69 9.50
C ASN A 34 13.21 0.44 8.65
N THR A 35 12.37 1.04 7.79
CA THR A 35 12.74 2.22 7.00
C THR A 35 13.15 3.37 7.90
N SER A 36 12.34 3.69 8.91
CA SER A 36 12.55 4.84 9.77
C SER A 36 13.84 4.75 10.60
N LEU A 37 14.22 3.55 11.02
CA LEU A 37 15.40 3.33 11.86
C LEU A 37 16.69 3.22 11.06
N HIS A 38 16.64 2.63 9.86
CA HIS A 38 17.86 2.25 9.12
C HIS A 38 18.16 3.08 7.89
N ASN A 39 17.17 3.80 7.34
CA ASN A 39 17.40 4.71 6.22
C ASN A 39 18.19 5.95 6.68
N PRO A 40 19.42 6.20 6.18
CA PRO A 40 20.23 7.35 6.60
C PRO A 40 19.58 8.72 6.30
N SER A 41 18.67 8.78 5.34
CA SER A 41 17.93 10.01 4.99
C SER A 41 16.87 10.38 6.04
N VAL A 42 16.48 9.43 6.91
CA VAL A 42 15.54 9.67 8.00
C VAL A 42 16.30 10.25 9.20
N LYS A 43 16.22 11.57 9.37
CA LYS A 43 16.89 12.30 10.46
C LYS A 43 16.24 12.11 11.84
N ASP A 44 14.93 11.89 11.86
CA ASP A 44 14.14 11.73 13.09
C ASP A 44 13.76 10.27 13.22
N LYS A 45 14.50 9.53 14.06
CA LYS A 45 14.29 8.10 14.28
C LYS A 45 13.29 7.94 15.42
N PRO A 46 12.14 7.28 15.19
CA PRO A 46 11.12 7.14 16.23
C PRO A 46 11.69 6.38 17.43
N THR A 47 11.35 6.79 18.65
CA THR A 47 11.69 6.02 19.86
C THR A 47 10.74 4.84 20.04
N VAL A 48 11.07 3.92 20.95
CA VAL A 48 10.19 2.79 21.27
C VAL A 48 8.84 3.27 21.83
N GLU A 49 8.83 4.33 22.65
CA GLU A 49 7.60 4.92 23.19
C GLU A 49 6.72 5.49 22.08
N ARG A 50 7.35 6.15 21.09
CA ARG A 50 6.64 6.66 19.91
C ARG A 50 6.06 5.52 19.09
N PHE A 51 6.80 4.43 18.87
CA PHE A 51 6.29 3.26 18.15
C PHE A 51 5.12 2.59 18.88
N ILE A 52 5.17 2.48 20.21
CA ILE A 52 4.04 1.98 21.02
C ILE A 52 2.83 2.90 20.88
N GLN A 53 3.04 4.22 20.95
CA GLN A 53 1.96 5.20 20.82
C GLN A 53 1.30 5.16 19.43
N MET A 54 2.08 5.01 18.37
CA MET A 54 1.59 4.94 16.98
C MET A 54 0.71 3.71 16.72
N ASN A 55 0.85 2.65 17.52
CA ASN A 55 0.12 1.38 17.36
C ASN A 55 -0.96 1.17 18.44
N ARG A 56 -1.40 2.23 19.12
CA ARG A 56 -2.53 2.13 20.07
C ARG A 56 -3.84 1.82 19.35
N GLY A 57 -4.65 0.95 19.96
CA GLY A 57 -5.93 0.51 19.42
C GLY A 57 -5.84 -0.36 18.16
N ILE A 58 -4.65 -0.83 17.78
CA ILE A 58 -4.44 -1.63 16.57
C ILE A 58 -5.08 -3.02 16.65
N ASN A 59 -5.34 -3.53 17.86
CA ASN A 59 -5.87 -4.86 18.11
C ASN A 59 -7.40 -4.82 18.24
N ASP A 60 -8.10 -4.53 17.15
CA ASP A 60 -9.56 -4.36 17.07
C ASP A 60 -10.12 -3.31 18.05
N GLY A 61 -9.38 -2.22 18.24
CA GLY A 61 -9.73 -1.13 19.16
C GLY A 61 -9.00 -1.17 20.49
N GLU A 62 -8.35 -2.29 20.82
CA GLU A 62 -7.53 -2.46 22.02
C GLU A 62 -6.03 -2.30 21.73
N ASP A 63 -5.25 -2.10 22.79
CA ASP A 63 -3.79 -2.01 22.71
C ASP A 63 -3.13 -3.40 22.71
N LEU A 64 -2.12 -3.58 21.86
CA LEU A 64 -1.23 -4.74 21.97
C LEU A 64 -0.35 -4.63 23.23
N PRO A 65 0.11 -5.75 23.80
CA PRO A 65 1.01 -5.72 24.94
C PRO A 65 2.25 -4.87 24.64
N ALA A 66 2.53 -3.86 25.48
CA ALA A 66 3.66 -2.96 25.28
C ALA A 66 4.99 -3.73 25.15
N LYS A 67 5.16 -4.82 25.90
CA LYS A 67 6.33 -5.70 25.81
C LYS A 67 6.51 -6.32 24.41
N LEU A 68 5.42 -6.69 23.74
CA LEU A 68 5.47 -7.23 22.37
C LEU A 68 5.98 -6.15 21.42
N LEU A 69 5.38 -4.96 21.44
CA LEU A 69 5.79 -3.83 20.60
C LEU A 69 7.23 -3.38 20.88
N THR A 70 7.67 -3.38 22.14
CA THR A 70 9.08 -3.15 22.51
C THR A 70 9.99 -4.21 21.90
N SER A 71 9.64 -5.49 21.99
CA SER A 71 10.47 -6.57 21.44
C SER A 71 10.60 -6.48 19.91
N LEU A 72 9.50 -6.16 19.21
CA LEU A 72 9.51 -5.94 17.77
C LEU A 72 10.37 -4.73 17.39
N TYR A 73 10.22 -3.63 18.13
CA TYR A 73 11.00 -2.43 17.89
C TYR A 73 12.50 -2.66 18.08
N GLU A 74 12.92 -3.26 19.19
CA GLU A 74 14.34 -3.51 19.45
C GLU A 74 14.91 -4.56 18.48
N SER A 75 14.12 -5.56 18.07
CA SER A 75 14.54 -6.52 17.03
C SER A 75 14.87 -5.81 15.73
N ILE A 76 13.97 -4.95 15.23
CA ILE A 76 14.22 -4.18 14.01
C ILE A 76 15.38 -3.23 14.20
N LYS A 77 15.44 -2.48 15.31
CA LYS A 77 16.53 -1.52 15.59
C LYS A 77 17.90 -2.18 15.59
N ASN A 78 18.00 -3.42 16.09
CA ASN A 78 19.26 -4.16 16.18
C ASN A 78 19.69 -4.72 14.83
N GLU A 79 18.76 -5.24 14.03
CA GLU A 79 19.06 -5.83 12.73
C GLU A 79 17.99 -5.47 11.69
N PRO A 80 18.35 -4.80 10.57
CA PRO A 80 17.42 -4.53 9.49
C PRO A 80 16.99 -5.83 8.80
N PHE A 81 15.82 -5.82 8.15
CA PHE A 81 15.38 -6.96 7.34
C PHE A 81 16.43 -7.32 6.27
N LYS A 82 16.75 -8.62 6.20
CA LYS A 82 17.56 -9.19 5.11
C LYS A 82 16.64 -9.69 4.00
N ILE A 83 16.85 -9.20 2.80
CA ILE A 83 16.07 -9.57 1.62
C ILE A 83 16.98 -10.43 0.72
N PRO A 84 16.60 -11.69 0.40
CA PRO A 84 17.41 -12.54 -0.46
C PRO A 84 17.46 -11.99 -1.89
N GLU A 85 18.65 -11.90 -2.47
CA GLU A 85 18.96 -11.32 -3.81
C GLU A 85 18.94 -9.78 -3.90
N ASP A 86 19.39 -9.07 -2.86
CA ASP A 86 19.52 -7.59 -2.90
C ASP A 86 20.87 -7.10 -2.32
N ASP A 87 21.53 -6.26 -3.10
CA ASP A 87 22.74 -5.46 -2.85
C ASP A 87 22.50 -4.27 -1.88
N GLY A 88 21.33 -4.24 -1.24
CA GLY A 88 21.12 -3.65 0.08
C GLY A 88 20.19 -2.45 0.10
N ASN A 89 19.08 -2.44 -0.65
CA ASN A 89 18.41 -1.17 -0.93
C ASN A 89 16.87 -1.14 -1.10
N ASP A 90 16.12 -2.14 -0.64
CA ASP A 90 14.68 -2.23 -1.02
C ASP A 90 13.73 -1.16 -0.41
N LEU A 91 13.78 -0.84 0.89
CA LEU A 91 12.88 0.19 1.47
C LEU A 91 13.26 1.64 1.13
N MET A 92 14.51 1.86 0.69
CA MET A 92 14.95 3.14 0.13
C MET A 92 14.46 3.28 -1.33
N HIS A 93 14.42 2.22 -2.11
CA HIS A 93 13.91 2.28 -3.48
C HIS A 93 12.42 2.65 -3.58
N THR A 94 11.57 2.28 -2.62
CA THR A 94 10.15 2.67 -2.58
C THR A 94 9.90 4.18 -2.68
N PHE A 95 10.81 5.01 -2.16
CA PHE A 95 10.69 6.48 -2.17
C PHE A 95 11.78 7.22 -2.94
N PHE A 96 12.87 6.56 -3.34
CA PHE A 96 13.97 7.17 -4.13
C PHE A 96 13.97 6.79 -5.61
N ASN A 97 13.29 5.70 -6.02
CA ASN A 97 13.09 5.36 -7.43
C ASN A 97 11.66 4.85 -7.68
N PRO A 98 10.64 5.68 -7.43
CA PRO A 98 9.27 5.26 -7.63
C PRO A 98 9.00 5.00 -9.11
N VAL A 99 8.18 3.98 -9.40
CA VAL A 99 7.66 3.73 -10.77
C VAL A 99 7.09 5.03 -11.35
N LYS A 100 6.37 5.79 -10.51
CA LYS A 100 5.96 7.15 -10.83
C LYS A 100 5.70 7.96 -9.57
N GLU A 101 6.09 9.23 -9.59
CA GLU A 101 5.70 10.21 -8.60
C GLU A 101 5.18 11.49 -9.24
N GLY A 102 4.41 12.28 -8.50
CA GLY A 102 3.81 13.49 -9.05
C GLY A 102 2.58 14.00 -8.30
N TRP A 103 2.22 15.24 -8.57
CA TRP A 103 1.01 15.84 -8.02
C TRP A 103 -0.25 15.37 -8.77
N LEU A 104 -1.25 14.89 -8.04
CA LEU A 104 -2.60 14.69 -8.55
C LEU A 104 -3.62 15.35 -7.63
N TRP A 105 -4.76 15.71 -8.22
CA TRP A 105 -5.97 16.01 -7.46
C TRP A 105 -6.73 14.71 -7.22
N LYS A 106 -7.09 14.43 -5.98
CA LYS A 106 -7.95 13.31 -5.62
C LYS A 106 -9.30 13.78 -5.10
N GLN A 107 -10.36 13.09 -5.48
CA GLN A 107 -11.68 13.30 -4.88
C GLN A 107 -11.76 12.56 -3.53
N GLY A 108 -12.45 13.14 -2.54
CA GLY A 108 -12.76 12.47 -1.30
C GLY A 108 -13.88 11.41 -1.45
N GLY A 109 -13.87 10.41 -0.57
CA GLY A 109 -14.80 9.28 -0.60
C GLY A 109 -16.22 9.69 -0.21
N ARG A 110 -16.44 9.97 1.08
CA ARG A 110 -17.74 10.41 1.63
C ARG A 110 -18.09 11.83 1.18
N TYR A 111 -17.16 12.75 1.37
CA TYR A 111 -17.29 14.14 0.93
C TYR A 111 -16.53 14.31 -0.38
N LYS A 112 -17.23 14.70 -1.45
CA LYS A 112 -16.70 14.73 -2.82
C LYS A 112 -15.82 15.95 -3.13
N ASN A 113 -15.12 16.48 -2.12
CA ASN A 113 -14.17 17.57 -2.30
C ASN A 113 -12.88 17.08 -2.97
N TRP A 114 -12.20 17.98 -3.67
CA TRP A 114 -10.93 17.70 -4.31
C TRP A 114 -9.78 18.17 -3.43
N LYS A 115 -8.77 17.32 -3.26
CA LYS A 115 -7.55 17.65 -2.52
C LYS A 115 -6.34 17.34 -3.40
N ARG A 116 -5.40 18.29 -3.47
CA ARG A 116 -4.11 18.07 -4.12
C ARG A 116 -3.21 17.27 -3.18
N ARG A 117 -2.61 16.20 -3.68
CA ARG A 117 -1.72 15.32 -2.92
C ARG A 117 -0.53 14.91 -3.79
N TRP A 118 0.61 14.73 -3.16
CA TRP A 118 1.80 14.17 -3.82
C TRP A 118 1.63 12.66 -3.82
N PHE A 119 1.61 12.05 -5.00
CA PHE A 119 1.44 10.61 -5.14
C PHE A 119 2.78 9.96 -5.46
N ILE A 120 2.96 8.78 -4.90
CA ILE A 120 4.10 7.90 -5.19
C ILE A 120 3.51 6.52 -5.48
N LEU A 121 3.83 5.98 -6.64
CA LEU A 121 3.51 4.62 -7.04
C LEU A 121 4.77 3.78 -6.91
N ASN A 122 4.73 2.78 -6.03
CA ASN A 122 5.77 1.75 -5.94
C ASN A 122 5.23 0.49 -5.26
N ASP A 123 5.86 -0.66 -5.48
CA ASP A 123 5.54 -1.94 -4.81
C ASP A 123 4.04 -2.28 -4.84
N ASN A 124 3.42 -2.08 -6.01
CA ASN A 124 1.99 -2.31 -6.23
C ASN A 124 1.09 -1.57 -5.22
N CYS A 125 1.56 -0.44 -4.71
CA CYS A 125 0.82 0.44 -3.81
C CYS A 125 0.89 1.88 -4.32
N LEU A 126 -0.21 2.59 -4.17
CA LEU A 126 -0.28 4.01 -4.45
C LEU A 126 -0.38 4.77 -3.12
N TYR A 127 0.71 5.45 -2.78
CA TYR A 127 0.84 6.28 -1.59
C TYR A 127 0.48 7.72 -1.93
N TYR A 128 -0.10 8.45 -0.97
CA TYR A 128 -0.30 9.88 -1.14
C TYR A 128 0.00 10.69 0.11
N PHE A 129 0.63 11.84 -0.09
CA PHE A 129 1.15 12.74 0.94
C PHE A 129 0.52 14.12 0.82
N GLU A 130 0.48 14.87 1.92
CA GLU A 130 0.01 16.25 1.88
C GLU A 130 1.07 17.18 1.29
N TYR A 131 2.33 16.96 1.67
CA TYR A 131 3.51 17.65 1.14
C TYR A 131 4.58 16.65 0.69
N THR A 132 5.45 17.07 -0.22
CA THR A 132 6.59 16.26 -0.71
C THR A 132 7.64 15.96 0.36
N THR A 133 7.65 16.76 1.43
CA THR A 133 8.56 16.61 2.58
C THR A 133 7.97 15.74 3.69
N ASP A 134 6.70 15.33 3.55
CA ASP A 134 6.05 14.48 4.55
C ASP A 134 6.70 13.11 4.55
N LYS A 135 6.97 12.62 5.76
CA LYS A 135 7.58 11.29 5.96
C LYS A 135 6.54 10.17 6.04
N GLU A 136 5.30 10.52 6.38
CA GLU A 136 4.21 9.57 6.56
C GLU A 136 3.11 9.83 5.52
N PRO A 137 2.64 8.80 4.81
CA PRO A 137 1.58 8.96 3.83
C PRO A 137 0.27 9.29 4.53
N LYS A 138 -0.49 10.22 3.95
CA LYS A 138 -1.89 10.46 4.35
C LYS A 138 -2.79 9.29 4.00
N GLY A 139 -2.39 8.44 3.06
CA GLY A 139 -3.02 7.14 2.87
C GLY A 139 -2.34 6.29 1.82
N ILE A 140 -2.73 5.01 1.84
CA ILE A 140 -2.12 3.94 1.06
C ILE A 140 -3.26 3.19 0.38
N ILE A 141 -3.13 2.99 -0.93
CA ILE A 141 -4.08 2.27 -1.76
C ILE A 141 -3.33 1.08 -2.37
N PRO A 142 -3.46 -0.13 -1.80
CA PRO A 142 -2.99 -1.35 -2.44
C PRO A 142 -3.63 -1.51 -3.82
N LEU A 143 -2.83 -1.93 -4.80
CA LEU A 143 -3.25 -2.12 -6.19
C LEU A 143 -3.63 -3.58 -6.50
N GLU A 144 -3.89 -4.38 -5.46
CA GLU A 144 -4.42 -5.73 -5.61
C GLU A 144 -5.90 -5.66 -6.03
N ASN A 145 -6.28 -6.41 -7.08
CA ASN A 145 -7.66 -6.49 -7.57
C ASN A 145 -8.32 -5.15 -7.94
N ILE A 146 -7.53 -4.14 -8.32
CA ILE A 146 -8.06 -2.88 -8.85
C ILE A 146 -8.00 -2.84 -10.38
N ARG A 147 -8.74 -1.90 -10.96
CA ARG A 147 -8.71 -1.55 -12.39
C ARG A 147 -8.70 -0.04 -12.53
N VAL A 148 -8.18 0.43 -13.67
CA VAL A 148 -8.09 1.85 -13.99
C VAL A 148 -8.87 2.15 -15.27
N ARG A 149 -9.74 3.16 -15.22
CA ARG A 149 -10.50 3.66 -16.39
C ARG A 149 -10.43 5.17 -16.51
N GLU A 150 -10.52 5.66 -17.73
CA GLU A 150 -10.67 7.09 -18.00
C GLU A 150 -12.08 7.57 -17.64
N VAL A 151 -12.19 8.82 -17.21
CA VAL A 151 -13.48 9.47 -16.96
C VAL A 151 -13.47 10.87 -17.57
N GLY A 152 -14.44 11.15 -18.44
CA GLY A 152 -14.55 12.44 -19.09
C GLY A 152 -14.94 13.58 -18.13
N PRO A 153 -14.67 14.83 -18.53
CA PRO A 153 -14.96 16.01 -17.72
C PRO A 153 -16.45 16.18 -17.41
N GLU A 154 -17.34 15.66 -18.25
CA GLU A 154 -18.79 15.71 -18.09
C GLU A 154 -19.30 15.03 -16.80
N LYS A 155 -18.53 14.09 -16.24
CA LYS A 155 -18.87 13.39 -14.98
C LYS A 155 -18.14 13.93 -13.75
N THR A 156 -17.15 14.79 -13.93
CA THR A 156 -16.17 15.11 -12.88
C THR A 156 -16.00 16.59 -12.61
N ASN A 157 -16.37 17.46 -13.57
CA ASN A 157 -16.06 18.89 -13.58
C ASN A 157 -14.56 19.18 -13.42
N LYS A 158 -13.68 18.22 -13.75
CA LYS A 158 -12.23 18.40 -13.81
C LYS A 158 -11.65 17.76 -15.06
N PRO A 159 -10.61 18.37 -15.65
CA PRO A 159 -9.94 17.81 -16.81
C PRO A 159 -9.09 16.59 -16.40
N ASN A 160 -8.69 15.82 -17.41
CA ASN A 160 -7.68 14.76 -17.29
C ASN A 160 -7.98 13.76 -16.16
N CYS A 161 -9.23 13.33 -16.06
CA CYS A 161 -9.70 12.49 -14.97
C CYS A 161 -9.57 11.00 -15.28
N PHE A 162 -9.26 10.22 -14.24
CA PHE A 162 -9.32 8.76 -14.27
C PHE A 162 -9.82 8.23 -12.92
N GLU A 163 -10.30 7.00 -12.92
CA GLU A 163 -10.78 6.30 -11.73
C GLU A 163 -10.01 5.00 -11.52
N ILE A 164 -9.59 4.81 -10.28
CA ILE A 164 -9.21 3.51 -9.74
C ILE A 164 -10.46 2.92 -9.08
N HIS A 165 -10.85 1.72 -9.49
CA HIS A 165 -12.01 1.02 -8.95
C HIS A 165 -11.67 -0.44 -8.68
N SER A 166 -12.36 -1.07 -7.71
CA SER A 166 -12.17 -2.50 -7.49
C SER A 166 -12.70 -3.31 -8.69
N GLY A 167 -12.03 -4.42 -8.98
CA GLY A 167 -12.45 -5.42 -9.96
C GLY A 167 -13.35 -6.52 -9.39
N GLY A 168 -13.60 -6.53 -8.08
CA GLY A 168 -14.39 -7.59 -7.42
C GLY A 168 -15.09 -7.21 -6.09
N HIS A 169 -14.68 -6.14 -5.42
CA HIS A 169 -15.29 -5.68 -4.16
C HIS A 169 -16.07 -4.37 -4.34
N GLU A 170 -17.04 -4.10 -3.46
CA GLU A 170 -17.80 -2.84 -3.48
C GLU A 170 -16.97 -1.64 -2.98
N ILE A 171 -16.10 -1.88 -2.00
CA ILE A 171 -15.19 -0.88 -1.40
C ILE A 171 -13.75 -1.30 -1.68
N ILE A 172 -12.89 -0.32 -2.01
CA ILE A 172 -11.46 -0.52 -2.20
C ILE A 172 -10.79 -0.57 -0.82
N LYS A 173 -10.17 -1.71 -0.49
CA LYS A 173 -9.33 -1.85 0.71
C LYS A 173 -8.19 -0.83 0.62
N ALA A 174 -8.15 0.10 1.56
CA ALA A 174 -7.16 1.16 1.64
C ALA A 174 -7.11 1.71 3.07
N CYS A 175 -6.00 2.31 3.48
CA CYS A 175 -5.91 3.00 4.76
C CYS A 175 -5.57 4.49 4.56
N LYS A 176 -5.92 5.31 5.55
CA LYS A 176 -5.59 6.74 5.57
C LYS A 176 -5.47 7.26 6.99
N LEU A 177 -4.79 8.39 7.14
CA LEU A 177 -4.84 9.18 8.35
C LEU A 177 -6.11 10.05 8.34
N ASP A 178 -6.85 10.07 9.45
CA ASP A 178 -7.92 11.03 9.68
C ASP A 178 -7.35 12.40 10.12
N SER A 179 -8.23 13.33 10.51
CA SER A 179 -7.82 14.67 10.96
C SER A 179 -7.04 14.68 12.26
N GLU A 180 -7.15 13.63 13.06
CA GLU A 180 -6.46 13.47 14.34
C GLU A 180 -5.14 12.70 14.18
N GLY A 181 -4.81 12.28 12.96
CA GLY A 181 -3.62 11.49 12.66
C GLY A 181 -3.78 10.00 12.96
N LYS A 182 -5.00 9.52 13.21
CA LYS A 182 -5.26 8.09 13.42
C LYS A 182 -5.40 7.36 12.09
N VAL A 183 -4.82 6.17 11.99
CA VAL A 183 -5.00 5.28 10.83
C VAL A 183 -6.42 4.71 10.86
N VAL A 184 -7.15 4.91 9.77
CA VAL A 184 -8.52 4.41 9.57
C VAL A 184 -8.70 3.83 8.18
N GLU A 185 -9.66 2.94 8.02
CA GLU A 185 -9.99 2.37 6.70
C GLU A 185 -10.62 3.42 5.75
N GLY A 186 -10.22 3.35 4.48
CA GLY A 186 -10.74 4.18 3.40
C GLY A 186 -12.12 3.70 2.94
N LYS A 187 -13.14 4.56 3.03
CA LYS A 187 -14.50 4.26 2.57
C LYS A 187 -14.75 4.58 1.09
N HIS A 188 -13.79 4.32 0.21
CA HIS A 188 -13.92 4.67 -1.22
C HIS A 188 -14.40 3.47 -2.04
N THR A 189 -15.51 3.63 -2.77
CA THR A 189 -15.92 2.69 -3.82
C THR A 189 -15.10 2.90 -5.10
N VAL A 190 -14.70 4.16 -5.36
CA VAL A 190 -13.76 4.56 -6.41
C VAL A 190 -12.83 5.65 -5.88
N TYR A 191 -11.57 5.62 -6.31
CA TYR A 191 -10.66 6.76 -6.21
C TYR A 191 -10.62 7.50 -7.54
N ARG A 192 -11.25 8.67 -7.57
CA ARG A 192 -11.21 9.54 -8.73
C ARG A 192 -10.04 10.52 -8.61
N MET A 193 -9.22 10.56 -9.65
CA MET A 193 -8.04 11.40 -9.77
C MET A 193 -8.18 12.36 -10.95
N SER A 194 -7.47 13.49 -10.90
CA SER A 194 -7.36 14.46 -11.99
C SER A 194 -5.91 14.95 -12.05
N ALA A 195 -5.31 14.83 -13.24
CA ALA A 195 -3.96 15.30 -13.51
C ALA A 195 -3.95 16.73 -14.08
N SER A 196 -2.83 17.44 -13.93
CA SER A 196 -2.64 18.78 -14.51
C SER A 196 -2.67 18.76 -16.03
N ARG A 197 -2.04 17.75 -16.63
CA ARG A 197 -1.90 17.60 -18.08
C ARG A 197 -2.47 16.28 -18.56
N ALA A 198 -2.83 16.23 -19.83
CA ALA A 198 -3.30 14.99 -20.47
C ALA A 198 -2.18 13.95 -20.52
N GLU A 199 -0.94 14.38 -20.78
CA GLU A 199 0.24 13.49 -20.76
C GLU A 199 0.43 12.88 -19.37
N ASP A 200 0.40 13.70 -18.31
CA ASP A 200 0.50 13.22 -16.92
C ASP A 200 -0.55 12.15 -16.61
N LYS A 201 -1.81 12.35 -17.05
CA LYS A 201 -2.91 11.38 -16.89
C LYS A 201 -2.57 10.05 -17.55
N GLU A 202 -2.11 10.07 -18.79
CA GLU A 202 -1.76 8.88 -19.56
C GLU A 202 -0.58 8.13 -18.93
N GLU A 203 0.45 8.85 -18.50
CA GLU A 203 1.59 8.27 -17.79
C GLU A 203 1.16 7.61 -16.47
N TRP A 204 0.31 8.28 -15.67
CA TRP A 204 -0.22 7.71 -14.42
C TRP A 204 -1.08 6.47 -14.66
N MET A 205 -2.00 6.53 -15.62
CA MET A 205 -2.84 5.38 -15.94
C MET A 205 -2.02 4.19 -16.45
N THR A 206 -1.00 4.46 -17.27
CA THR A 206 -0.10 3.42 -17.79
C THR A 206 0.72 2.81 -16.67
N ALA A 207 1.39 3.63 -15.85
CA ALA A 207 2.20 3.15 -14.73
C ALA A 207 1.39 2.28 -13.76
N ILE A 208 0.19 2.73 -13.36
CA ILE A 208 -0.69 1.95 -12.47
C ILE A 208 -1.12 0.63 -13.13
N LYS A 209 -1.52 0.64 -14.41
CA LYS A 209 -1.90 -0.58 -15.14
C LYS A 209 -0.75 -1.57 -15.23
N THR A 210 0.46 -1.09 -15.53
CA THR A 210 1.68 -1.91 -15.58
C THR A 210 1.97 -2.53 -14.23
N SER A 211 1.93 -1.76 -13.13
CA SER A 211 2.13 -2.30 -11.78
C SER A 211 1.06 -3.31 -11.36
N ILE A 212 -0.19 -3.20 -11.84
CA ILE A 212 -1.22 -4.23 -11.61
C ILE A 212 -0.88 -5.52 -12.39
N SER A 213 -0.32 -5.42 -13.59
CA SER A 213 -0.03 -6.57 -14.46
C SER A 213 1.29 -7.29 -14.15
N GLU A 214 2.31 -6.58 -13.68
CA GLU A 214 3.66 -7.11 -13.37
C GLU A 214 3.72 -7.92 -12.06
N HIS A 215 2.65 -8.65 -11.73
CA HIS A 215 2.75 -9.63 -10.66
C HIS A 215 3.56 -10.82 -11.21
N PRO A 216 4.71 -11.21 -10.60
CA PRO A 216 5.49 -12.38 -11.04
C PRO A 216 4.66 -13.67 -11.11
N PHE A 217 3.55 -13.68 -10.35
CA PHE A 217 2.58 -14.75 -10.28
C PHE A 217 1.61 -14.77 -11.48
N TYR A 218 1.29 -13.62 -12.10
CA TYR A 218 0.39 -13.56 -13.26
C TYR A 218 1.06 -14.08 -14.53
N ASP A 219 2.32 -13.74 -14.78
CA ASP A 219 3.09 -14.33 -15.89
C ASP A 219 3.30 -15.84 -15.70
N MET A 220 3.57 -16.28 -14.46
CA MET A 220 3.66 -17.71 -14.13
C MET A 220 2.30 -18.43 -14.35
N LEU A 221 1.17 -17.83 -13.97
CA LEU A 221 -0.17 -18.39 -14.18
C LEU A 221 -0.62 -18.35 -15.65
N ALA A 222 -0.27 -17.29 -16.39
CA ALA A 222 -0.53 -17.17 -17.82
C ALA A 222 0.28 -18.20 -18.62
N THR A 223 1.53 -18.45 -18.20
CA THR A 223 2.41 -19.48 -18.77
C THR A 223 1.87 -20.89 -18.47
N ARG A 224 1.41 -21.16 -17.23
CA ARG A 224 0.74 -22.43 -16.88
C ARG A 224 -0.56 -22.65 -17.67
N ARG A 225 -1.36 -21.61 -17.91
CA ARG A 225 -2.56 -21.70 -18.76
C ARG A 225 -2.24 -21.96 -20.23
N LYS A 226 -1.20 -21.33 -20.79
CA LYS A 226 -0.75 -21.61 -22.18
C LYS A 226 -0.25 -23.06 -22.32
N ASN A 227 0.50 -23.57 -21.35
CA ASN A 227 1.05 -24.92 -21.39
C ASN A 227 -0.03 -26.02 -21.21
N ALA A 228 -1.09 -25.74 -20.45
CA ALA A 228 -2.22 -26.66 -20.27
C ALA A 228 -3.11 -26.78 -21.52
N VAL A 229 -3.16 -25.76 -22.38
CA VAL A 229 -3.94 -25.80 -23.63
C VAL A 229 -3.18 -26.51 -24.76
N THR A 230 -1.85 -26.55 -24.70
CA THR A 230 -1.01 -27.18 -25.74
C THR A 230 -0.78 -28.68 -25.57
N HIS A 231 -1.21 -29.30 -24.46
CA HIS A 231 -1.12 -30.76 -24.26
C HIS A 231 -2.47 -31.33 -23.81
N PRO A 232 -3.37 -31.69 -24.75
CA PRO A 232 -4.48 -32.55 -24.39
C PRO A 232 -3.92 -33.91 -23.96
N SER A 233 -4.19 -34.28 -22.72
CA SER A 233 -3.91 -35.57 -22.12
C SER A 233 -4.34 -36.71 -23.04
N LYS A 234 -3.35 -37.42 -23.61
CA LYS A 234 -3.55 -38.77 -24.15
C LYS A 234 -3.66 -39.72 -22.96
N ASN A 235 -4.88 -40.14 -22.64
CA ASN A 235 -5.11 -41.32 -21.82
C ASN A 235 -5.53 -42.46 -22.74
N THR A 236 -4.75 -43.55 -22.67
CA THR A 236 -5.02 -44.96 -23.05
C THR A 236 -5.75 -45.24 -24.36
#